data_AF-R7T6L3-F1
#
_entry.id   AF-R7T6L3-F1
#
_cell.length_a   1.000
_cell.length_b   1.000
_cell.length_c   1.000
_cell.angle_alpha   90.00
_cell.angle_beta   90.00
_cell.angle_gamma   90.00
#
_symmetry.space_group_name_H-M   'P 1'
#
loop_
_entity.id
_entity.type
_entity.pdbx_description
1 polymer ?
#
loop_
_entity_poly.entity_id
_entity_poly.type
_entity_poly.pdbx_seq_one_letter_code
_entity_poly.pdbx_strand_id
1 'polypeptide(L)'
;MRFQLYELGCLSESQINIHSVEDLDCFHEEILGVPLLLRIWAEFQRNDYVGSAQNDAKFEGDLALLVDTSHPMIRPELEKALDRSRKILQSRGKFCLQIDFGPAIDVWLKANYPQPCCTIGSIRPHKAQLYITNMGKPVHCFDCNALWCLFLGMCWMFSAPCYKIYRSIKCTDIIISPSPPIIRRTILPSGKIVEVTRYFFFYTFLSTFIHKIICFAV
;
A
#
# COMPACT_ATOMS: atom_id res chain seq x y z
N MET A 1 3.36 22.91 -17.64
CA MET A 1 3.62 21.58 -17.03
C MET A 1 3.13 20.51 -17.98
N ARG A 2 4.05 19.79 -18.65
CA ARG A 2 3.71 18.61 -19.44
C ARG A 2 3.56 17.44 -18.47
N PHE A 3 2.34 17.01 -18.22
CA PHE A 3 2.09 15.71 -17.61
C PHE A 3 2.33 14.68 -18.71
N GLN A 4 3.50 14.05 -18.72
CA GLN A 4 3.67 12.79 -19.43
C GLN A 4 2.88 11.76 -18.62
N LEU A 5 1.66 11.45 -19.07
CA LEU A 5 1.01 10.19 -18.76
C LEU A 5 1.94 9.10 -19.29
N TYR A 6 2.72 8.49 -18.41
CA TYR A 6 3.23 7.16 -18.70
C TYR A 6 2.01 6.28 -18.88
N GLU A 7 1.86 5.68 -20.07
CA GLU A 7 0.94 4.56 -20.25
C GLU A 7 1.21 3.59 -19.09
N LEU A 8 0.16 3.29 -18.31
CA LEU A 8 0.18 2.32 -17.23
C LEU A 8 0.31 0.91 -17.83
N GLY A 9 1.40 0.66 -18.54
CA GLY A 9 1.91 -0.66 -18.86
C GLY A 9 2.30 -1.31 -17.54
N CYS A 10 1.39 -2.13 -17.01
CA CYS A 10 1.69 -3.21 -16.07
C CYS A 10 2.82 -2.89 -15.07
N LEU A 11 2.61 -1.93 -14.15
CA LEU A 11 3.44 -1.79 -12.94
C LEU A 11 3.20 -3.02 -12.05
N SER A 12 3.73 -4.18 -12.44
CA SER A 12 3.69 -5.39 -11.61
C SER A 12 4.63 -5.30 -10.41
N GLU A 13 5.47 -4.26 -10.34
CA GLU A 13 6.46 -4.07 -9.27
C GLU A 13 6.56 -2.58 -8.88
N SER A 14 5.94 -2.20 -7.76
CA SER A 14 6.09 -0.88 -7.12
C SER A 14 7.44 -0.79 -6.39
N GLN A 15 8.54 -0.90 -7.14
CA GLN A 15 9.90 -0.81 -6.63
C GLN A 15 10.69 0.28 -7.34
N ILE A 16 11.32 1.15 -6.55
CA ILE A 16 12.22 2.21 -7.00
C ILE A 16 13.63 1.84 -6.52
N ASN A 17 14.56 1.78 -7.47
CA ASN A 17 15.95 1.46 -7.18
C ASN A 17 16.77 2.75 -7.03
N ILE A 18 17.53 2.85 -5.95
CA ILE A 18 18.39 3.99 -5.62
C ILE A 18 19.82 3.48 -5.50
N HIS A 19 20.75 4.06 -6.26
CA HIS A 19 22.15 3.60 -6.28
C HIS A 19 23.08 4.55 -5.53
N SER A 20 22.79 5.84 -5.54
CA SER A 20 23.61 6.90 -4.96
C SER A 20 22.84 7.76 -3.95
N VAL A 21 23.56 8.55 -3.15
CA VAL A 21 22.95 9.49 -2.20
C VAL A 21 22.27 10.62 -2.97
N GLU A 22 22.86 11.01 -4.09
CA GLU A 22 22.35 12.01 -5.01
C GLU A 22 20.99 11.56 -5.60
N ASP A 23 20.85 10.27 -5.96
CA ASP A 23 19.58 9.70 -6.43
C ASP A 23 18.50 9.80 -5.34
N LEU A 24 18.88 9.55 -4.08
CA LEU A 24 17.96 9.63 -2.95
C LEU A 24 17.53 11.08 -2.67
N ASP A 25 18.43 12.03 -2.82
CA ASP A 25 18.16 13.46 -2.65
C ASP A 25 17.28 13.99 -3.78
N CYS A 26 17.55 13.60 -5.03
CA CYS A 26 16.66 13.90 -6.17
C CYS A 26 15.27 13.30 -5.93
N PHE A 27 15.19 12.03 -5.52
CA PHE A 27 13.93 11.37 -5.20
C PHE A 27 13.18 12.11 -4.08
N HIS A 28 13.88 12.53 -3.03
CA HIS A 28 13.30 13.28 -1.93
C HIS A 28 12.68 14.61 -2.41
N GLU A 29 13.35 15.35 -3.29
CA GLU A 29 12.83 16.59 -3.87
C GLU A 29 11.64 16.35 -4.82
N GLU A 30 11.67 15.28 -5.61
CA GLU A 30 10.61 14.94 -6.56
C GLU A 30 9.34 14.41 -5.87
N ILE A 31 9.50 13.65 -4.78
CA ILE A 31 8.37 12.96 -4.15
C ILE A 31 7.60 13.84 -3.18
N LEU A 32 8.29 14.79 -2.52
CA LEU A 32 7.69 15.62 -1.49
C LEU A 32 6.84 16.72 -2.13
N GLY A 33 5.54 16.65 -1.87
CA GLY A 33 4.57 17.60 -2.43
C GLY A 33 3.95 17.17 -3.76
N VAL A 34 4.39 16.03 -4.32
CA VAL A 34 3.79 15.45 -5.52
C VAL A 34 2.88 14.28 -5.12
N PRO A 35 1.62 14.24 -5.59
CA PRO A 35 0.73 13.16 -5.26
C PRO A 35 1.15 11.87 -5.97
N LEU A 36 1.18 10.75 -5.23
CA LEU A 36 1.54 9.43 -5.75
C LEU A 36 0.32 8.65 -6.15
N LEU A 37 0.30 8.16 -7.40
CA LEU A 37 -0.74 7.27 -7.88
C LEU A 37 -0.27 5.82 -7.78
N LEU A 38 -0.96 5.02 -6.98
CA LEU A 38 -0.69 3.61 -6.77
C LEU A 38 -1.89 2.79 -7.24
N ARG A 39 -1.65 1.71 -7.97
CA ARG A 39 -2.70 0.73 -8.27
C ARG A 39 -2.82 -0.23 -7.09
N ILE A 40 -4.02 -0.35 -6.52
CA ILE A 40 -4.30 -1.23 -5.39
C ILE A 40 -5.38 -2.23 -5.78
N TRP A 41 -5.33 -3.41 -5.20
CA TRP A 41 -6.33 -4.44 -5.40
C TRP A 41 -6.92 -4.83 -4.05
N ALA A 42 -8.25 -4.81 -3.96
CA ALA A 42 -8.96 -5.18 -2.74
C ALA A 42 -9.89 -6.37 -3.04
N GLU A 43 -9.69 -7.47 -2.32
CA GLU A 43 -10.63 -8.60 -2.27
C GLU A 43 -11.49 -8.44 -1.00
N PHE A 44 -12.80 -8.36 -1.20
CA PHE A 44 -13.78 -8.38 -0.12
C PHE A 44 -14.57 -9.68 -0.20
N GLN A 45 -14.47 -10.50 0.84
CA GLN A 45 -15.31 -11.68 1.00
C GLN A 45 -16.48 -11.35 1.91
N ARG A 46 -17.69 -11.41 1.36
CA ARG A 46 -18.94 -11.23 2.11
C ARG A 46 -19.63 -12.57 2.31
N ASN A 47 -19.69 -13.03 3.55
CA ASN A 47 -20.49 -14.19 3.93
C ASN A 47 -21.80 -13.71 4.54
N ASP A 48 -22.86 -13.72 3.75
CA ASP A 48 -24.14 -13.14 4.16
C ASP A 48 -24.91 -13.98 5.19
N TYR A 49 -24.53 -15.24 5.44
CA TYR A 49 -25.23 -16.11 6.40
C TYR A 49 -24.32 -17.06 7.19
N VAL A 50 -24.63 -17.24 8.48
CA VAL A 50 -24.05 -18.31 9.33
C VAL A 50 -24.67 -19.63 8.90
N GLY A 51 -23.92 -20.48 8.19
CA GLY A 51 -24.35 -21.81 7.75
C GLY A 51 -24.51 -21.99 6.23
N SER A 52 -24.34 -20.94 5.42
CA SER A 52 -24.24 -21.12 3.97
C SER A 52 -22.83 -21.62 3.62
N ALA A 53 -22.74 -22.81 3.03
CA ALA A 53 -21.50 -23.34 2.43
C ALA A 53 -21.06 -22.56 1.16
N GLN A 54 -21.82 -21.55 0.76
CA GLN A 54 -21.58 -20.71 -0.41
C GLN A 54 -20.85 -19.41 -0.02
N ASN A 55 -19.54 -19.37 -0.30
CA ASN A 55 -18.68 -18.19 -0.23
C ASN A 55 -18.90 -17.28 -1.46
N ASP A 56 -20.13 -16.84 -1.72
CA ASP A 56 -20.49 -16.47 -3.10
C ASP A 56 -20.21 -15.01 -3.49
N ALA A 57 -19.95 -14.11 -2.54
CA ALA A 57 -19.70 -12.70 -2.89
C ALA A 57 -18.25 -12.30 -2.60
N LYS A 58 -17.36 -12.70 -3.53
CA LYS A 58 -16.03 -12.10 -3.70
C LYS A 58 -16.16 -10.87 -4.57
N PHE A 59 -15.98 -9.69 -3.98
CA PHE A 59 -15.82 -8.47 -4.75
C PHE A 59 -14.33 -8.19 -4.89
N GLU A 60 -13.81 -8.38 -6.10
CA GLU A 60 -12.47 -7.96 -6.48
C GLU A 60 -12.59 -6.62 -7.20
N GLY A 61 -11.97 -5.58 -6.64
CA GLY A 61 -11.96 -4.25 -7.23
C GLY A 61 -10.54 -3.79 -7.50
N ASP A 62 -10.27 -3.41 -8.74
CA ASP A 62 -9.07 -2.65 -9.11
C ASP A 62 -9.33 -1.17 -8.76
N LEU A 63 -8.54 -0.61 -7.85
CA LEU A 63 -8.68 0.77 -7.40
C LEU A 63 -7.36 1.51 -7.64
N ALA A 64 -7.44 2.82 -7.82
CA ALA A 64 -6.28 3.68 -7.83
C ALA A 64 -6.25 4.52 -6.56
N LEU A 65 -5.15 4.43 -5.81
CA LEU A 65 -4.88 5.19 -4.60
C LEU A 65 -3.99 6.38 -4.94
N LEU A 66 -4.53 7.59 -4.85
CA LEU A 66 -3.80 8.84 -4.99
C LEU A 66 -3.42 9.36 -3.58
N VAL A 67 -2.16 9.21 -3.23
CA VAL A 67 -1.58 9.60 -1.94
C VAL A 67 -1.01 11.01 -2.04
N ASP A 68 -1.54 11.94 -1.25
CA ASP A 68 -0.94 13.26 -1.09
C ASP A 68 0.25 13.20 -0.13
N THR A 69 1.47 13.22 -0.65
CA THR A 69 2.70 13.17 0.18
C THR A 69 2.92 14.44 1.00
N SER A 70 2.24 15.54 0.70
CA SER A 70 2.29 16.77 1.50
C SER A 70 1.46 16.67 2.78
N HIS A 71 0.65 15.63 2.92
CA HIS A 71 -0.23 15.44 4.07
C HIS A 71 0.54 15.43 5.39
N PRO A 72 0.09 16.16 6.43
CA PRO A 72 0.83 16.33 7.69
C PRO A 72 1.08 15.03 8.47
N MET A 73 0.29 13.98 8.22
CA MET A 73 0.53 12.64 8.80
C MET A 73 1.52 11.78 7.99
N ILE A 74 1.74 12.07 6.71
CA ILE A 74 2.58 11.26 5.81
C ILE A 74 3.97 11.88 5.71
N ARG A 75 4.02 13.19 5.45
CA ARG A 75 5.25 13.95 5.25
C ARG A 75 6.31 13.71 6.33
N PRO A 76 6.04 13.88 7.64
CA PRO A 76 7.07 13.71 8.67
C PRO A 76 7.56 12.27 8.80
N GLU A 77 6.69 11.28 8.57
CA GLU A 77 7.08 9.87 8.58
C GLU A 77 7.98 9.53 7.39
N LEU A 78 7.62 10.06 6.22
CA LEU A 78 8.37 9.89 4.99
C LEU A 78 9.74 10.57 5.07
N GLU A 79 9.80 11.84 5.48
CA GLU A 79 11.06 12.59 5.69
C GLU A 79 11.97 11.85 6.67
N LYS A 80 11.44 11.41 7.82
CA LYS A 80 12.19 10.63 8.82
C LYS A 80 12.73 9.31 8.25
N ALA A 81 11.97 8.64 7.39
CA ALA A 81 12.39 7.39 6.78
C ALA A 81 13.44 7.59 5.68
N LEU A 82 13.32 8.66 4.89
CA LEU A 82 14.31 9.07 3.90
C LEU A 82 15.62 9.49 4.56
N ASP A 83 15.56 10.25 5.65
CA ASP A 83 16.75 10.63 6.44
C ASP A 83 17.49 9.41 7.02
N ARG A 84 16.75 8.40 7.50
CA ARG A 84 17.34 7.13 7.94
C ARG A 84 17.99 6.39 6.79
N SER A 85 17.33 6.34 5.64
CA SER A 85 17.85 5.70 4.42
C SER A 85 19.13 6.40 3.95
N ARG A 86 19.16 7.74 3.99
CA ARG A 86 20.34 8.56 3.67
C ARG A 86 21.52 8.21 4.56
N LYS A 87 21.31 8.12 5.88
CA LYS A 87 22.37 7.73 6.84
C LYS A 87 22.94 6.33 6.57
N ILE A 88 22.08 5.38 6.20
CA ILE A 88 22.52 4.01 5.85
C ILE A 88 23.31 4.02 4.55
N LEU A 89 22.89 4.81 3.56
CA LEU A 89 23.57 4.89 2.27
C LEU A 89 24.94 5.58 2.40
N GLN A 90 25.04 6.63 3.21
CA GLN A 90 26.31 7.31 3.55
C GLN A 90 27.32 6.38 4.23
N SER A 91 26.85 5.43 5.06
CA SER A 91 27.71 4.40 5.66
C SER A 91 28.01 3.22 4.72
N ARG A 92 27.65 3.33 3.42
CA ARG A 92 27.75 2.28 2.40
C ARG A 92 26.93 1.03 2.72
N GLY A 93 25.91 1.17 3.56
CA GLY A 93 24.97 0.11 3.89
C GLY A 93 23.92 -0.10 2.80
N LYS A 94 23.11 -1.15 2.98
CA LYS A 94 21.96 -1.43 2.13
C LYS A 94 20.67 -1.24 2.91
N PHE A 95 19.65 -0.73 2.24
CA PHE A 95 18.35 -0.48 2.84
C PHE A 95 17.19 -0.88 1.93
N CYS A 96 16.05 -1.12 2.56
CA CYS A 96 14.79 -1.28 1.89
C CYS A 96 13.73 -0.51 2.68
N LEU A 97 13.32 0.64 2.15
CA LEU A 97 12.22 1.43 2.68
C LEU A 97 10.92 0.91 2.07
N GLN A 98 10.03 0.42 2.92
CA GLN A 98 8.68 0.01 2.59
C GLN A 98 7.68 1.04 3.11
N ILE A 99 6.88 1.59 2.22
CA ILE A 99 5.75 2.47 2.55
C ILE A 99 4.49 1.65 2.39
N ASP A 100 3.83 1.32 3.49
CA ASP A 100 2.68 0.43 3.53
C ASP A 100 1.38 1.18 3.85
N PHE A 101 0.51 1.32 2.86
CA PHE A 101 -0.83 1.91 3.03
C PHE A 101 -1.91 0.87 3.35
N GLY A 102 -1.55 -0.41 3.44
CA GLY A 102 -2.47 -1.52 3.76
C GLY A 102 -3.29 -1.27 5.02
N PRO A 103 -2.68 -0.90 6.17
CA PRO A 103 -3.44 -0.65 7.40
C PRO A 103 -4.47 0.49 7.26
N ALA A 104 -4.13 1.57 6.54
CA ALA A 104 -5.06 2.68 6.30
C ALA A 104 -6.25 2.24 5.44
N ILE A 105 -5.98 1.45 4.39
CA ILE A 105 -7.00 0.88 3.51
C ILE A 105 -7.89 -0.08 4.29
N ASP A 106 -7.34 -0.91 5.17
CA ASP A 106 -8.12 -1.83 6.00
C ASP A 106 -9.10 -1.11 6.91
N VAL A 107 -8.64 -0.05 7.58
CA VAL A 107 -9.50 0.79 8.42
C VAL A 107 -10.60 1.43 7.58
N TRP A 108 -10.25 1.98 6.41
CA TRP A 108 -11.22 2.58 5.49
C TRP A 108 -12.24 1.57 4.95
N LEU A 109 -11.80 0.37 4.56
CA LEU A 109 -12.67 -0.70 4.07
C LEU A 109 -13.64 -1.17 5.15
N LYS A 110 -13.15 -1.40 6.38
CA LYS A 110 -13.99 -1.77 7.52
C LYS A 110 -15.05 -0.71 7.83
N ALA A 111 -14.71 0.57 7.68
CA ALA A 111 -15.66 1.68 7.91
C ALA A 111 -16.73 1.79 6.81
N ASN A 112 -16.38 1.54 5.54
CA ASN A 112 -17.29 1.71 4.40
C ASN A 112 -18.09 0.44 4.05
N TYR A 113 -17.62 -0.72 4.50
CA TYR A 113 -18.24 -2.02 4.33
C TYR A 113 -18.32 -2.73 5.70
N PRO A 114 -19.11 -2.18 6.65
CA PRO A 114 -19.23 -2.77 7.97
C PRO A 114 -19.78 -4.18 7.86
N GLN A 115 -19.12 -5.12 8.53
CA GLN A 115 -19.60 -6.49 8.64
C GLN A 115 -20.79 -6.49 9.61
N PRO A 116 -21.96 -7.06 9.24
CA PRO A 116 -23.00 -7.39 10.19
C PRO A 116 -22.41 -8.22 11.34
N CYS A 117 -23.03 -8.15 12.52
CA CYS A 117 -22.61 -8.83 13.76
C CYS A 117 -22.45 -10.37 13.67
N CYS A 118 -22.76 -10.98 12.52
CA CYS A 118 -22.66 -12.41 12.26
C CYS A 118 -21.84 -12.78 11.01
N THR A 119 -21.13 -11.81 10.39
CA THR A 119 -20.38 -12.03 9.15
C THR A 119 -18.89 -12.15 9.45
N ILE A 120 -18.27 -13.28 9.09
CA ILE A 120 -16.82 -13.41 9.03
C ILE A 120 -16.41 -12.94 7.64
N GLY A 121 -15.87 -11.72 7.52
CA GLY A 121 -15.28 -11.25 6.27
C GLY A 121 -13.76 -11.13 6.40
N SER A 122 -13.03 -11.70 5.45
CA SER A 122 -11.61 -11.44 5.28
C SER A 122 -11.47 -10.29 4.28
N ILE A 123 -10.90 -9.17 4.74
CA ILE A 123 -10.42 -8.11 3.87
C ILE A 123 -8.94 -8.39 3.65
N ARG A 124 -8.57 -8.60 2.39
CA ARG A 124 -7.17 -8.80 2.01
C ARG A 124 -6.69 -7.56 1.24
N PRO A 125 -5.97 -6.63 1.89
CA PRO A 125 -5.34 -5.53 1.17
C PRO A 125 -4.12 -6.11 0.45
N HIS A 126 -4.12 -6.10 -0.89
CA HIS A 126 -2.92 -6.51 -1.62
C HIS A 126 -2.48 -5.44 -2.62
N LYS A 127 -1.18 -5.12 -2.56
CA LYS A 127 -0.42 -4.19 -3.42
C LYS A 127 -0.56 -2.68 -3.12
N ALA A 128 -0.81 -2.30 -1.87
CA ALA A 128 -0.72 -0.90 -1.44
C ALA A 128 0.65 -0.54 -0.83
N GLN A 129 1.71 -1.12 -1.38
CA GLN A 129 3.08 -0.98 -0.86
C GLN A 129 3.98 -0.36 -1.93
N LEU A 130 4.77 0.63 -1.54
CA LEU A 130 5.83 1.21 -2.36
C LEU A 130 7.18 0.87 -1.72
N TYR A 131 8.07 0.28 -2.52
CA TYR A 131 9.42 -0.08 -2.09
C TYR A 131 10.43 0.87 -2.69
N ILE A 132 11.34 1.36 -1.86
CA ILE A 132 12.50 2.16 -2.26
C ILE A 132 13.73 1.46 -1.70
N THR A 133 14.63 0.99 -2.56
CA THR A 133 15.73 0.11 -2.12
C THR A 133 16.97 0.23 -3.00
N ASN A 134 18.13 -0.10 -2.43
CA ASN A 134 19.38 -0.27 -3.18
C ASN A 134 19.84 -1.74 -3.28
N MET A 135 19.05 -2.70 -2.78
CA MET A 135 19.37 -4.13 -2.77
C MET A 135 18.26 -5.00 -3.37
N GLY A 136 16.99 -4.63 -3.15
CA GLY A 136 15.83 -5.36 -3.62
C GLY A 136 14.74 -5.51 -2.57
N LYS A 137 13.50 -5.68 -3.04
CA LYS A 137 12.34 -5.96 -2.20
C LYS A 137 12.53 -7.23 -1.36
N PRO A 138 11.92 -7.30 -0.17
CA PRO A 138 11.82 -8.57 0.55
C PRO A 138 11.12 -9.58 -0.35
N VAL A 139 11.78 -10.73 -0.55
CA VAL A 139 11.18 -11.82 -1.31
C VAL A 139 10.42 -12.66 -0.30
N HIS A 140 9.11 -12.71 -0.48
CA HIS A 140 8.27 -13.69 0.19
C HIS A 140 8.52 -15.06 -0.47
N CYS A 141 9.73 -15.60 -0.33
CA CYS A 141 10.08 -16.92 -0.87
C CYS A 141 9.26 -18.07 -0.23
N PHE A 142 8.39 -17.74 0.73
CA PHE A 142 7.83 -18.65 1.71
C PHE A 142 6.31 -18.50 1.89
N ASP A 143 5.62 -17.84 0.95
CA ASP A 143 4.16 -17.94 0.82
C ASP A 143 3.81 -19.32 0.26
N CYS A 144 4.14 -20.36 1.02
CA CYS A 144 4.10 -21.74 0.58
C CYS A 144 2.67 -22.28 0.65
N ASN A 145 2.25 -22.89 -0.46
CA ASN A 145 1.09 -23.77 -0.50
C ASN A 145 1.27 -24.92 0.50
N ALA A 146 0.21 -25.39 1.16
CA ALA A 146 0.28 -26.41 2.21
C ALA A 146 1.00 -27.70 1.76
N LEU A 147 0.90 -28.04 0.47
CA LEU A 147 1.61 -29.15 -0.15
C LEU A 147 3.15 -28.97 -0.14
N TRP A 148 3.65 -27.75 -0.35
CA TRP A 148 5.08 -27.45 -0.28
C TRP A 148 5.63 -27.63 1.14
N CYS A 149 4.86 -27.24 2.16
CA CYS A 149 5.23 -27.47 3.56
C CYS A 149 5.31 -28.96 3.91
N LEU A 150 4.50 -29.82 3.28
CA LEU A 150 4.50 -31.26 3.55
C LEU A 150 5.70 -31.98 2.91
N PHE A 151 6.02 -31.64 1.65
CA PHE A 151 7.10 -32.31 0.90
C PHE A 151 8.48 -31.69 1.09
N LEU A 152 8.57 -30.40 1.40
CA LEU A 152 9.82 -29.63 1.51
C LEU A 152 9.94 -28.92 2.87
N GLY A 153 9.13 -29.31 3.85
CA GLY A 153 9.06 -28.66 5.17
C GLY A 153 10.39 -28.56 5.91
N MET A 154 11.25 -29.59 5.83
CA MET A 154 12.57 -29.51 6.45
C MET A 154 13.49 -28.49 5.76
N CYS A 155 13.52 -28.48 4.42
CA CYS A 155 14.26 -27.47 3.66
C CYS A 155 13.73 -26.06 3.94
N TRP A 156 12.41 -25.92 4.12
CA TRP A 156 11.77 -24.67 4.51
C TRP A 156 12.20 -24.18 5.90
N MET A 157 12.21 -25.08 6.89
CA MET A 157 12.61 -24.74 8.27
C MET A 157 14.04 -24.22 8.36
N PHE A 158 14.94 -24.62 7.45
CA PHE A 158 16.31 -24.08 7.39
C PHE A 158 16.42 -22.84 6.51
N SER A 159 15.80 -22.84 5.33
CA SER A 159 15.96 -21.74 4.36
C SER A 159 15.33 -20.42 4.84
N ALA A 160 14.15 -20.46 5.48
CA ALA A 160 13.47 -19.25 5.96
C ALA A 160 14.26 -18.48 7.03
N PRO A 161 14.74 -19.11 8.13
CA PRO A 161 15.57 -18.40 9.10
C PRO A 161 16.92 -17.99 8.52
N CYS A 162 17.54 -18.82 7.66
CA CYS A 162 18.78 -18.44 6.98
C CYS A 162 18.60 -17.19 6.12
N TYR A 163 17.49 -17.07 5.38
CA TYR A 163 17.16 -15.88 4.61
C TYR A 163 16.95 -14.65 5.51
N LYS A 164 16.19 -14.80 6.60
CA LYS A 164 15.96 -13.70 7.56
C LYS A 164 17.26 -13.19 8.18
N ILE A 165 18.15 -14.10 8.57
CA ILE A 165 19.48 -13.75 9.12
C ILE A 165 20.35 -13.10 8.06
N TYR A 166 20.40 -13.66 6.85
CA TYR A 166 21.13 -13.07 5.74
C TYR A 166 20.65 -11.63 5.47
N ARG A 167 19.33 -11.43 5.42
CA ARG A 167 18.74 -10.12 5.16
C ARG A 167 19.02 -9.14 6.30
N SER A 168 18.86 -9.54 7.56
CA SER A 168 19.13 -8.66 8.70
C SER A 168 20.60 -8.22 8.78
N ILE A 169 21.54 -9.06 8.32
CA ILE A 169 22.97 -8.71 8.24
C ILE A 169 23.26 -7.79 7.05
N LYS A 170 22.63 -8.02 5.89
CA LYS A 170 22.97 -7.33 4.65
C LYS A 170 22.16 -6.06 4.39
N CYS A 171 20.94 -5.96 4.89
CA CYS A 171 19.97 -4.93 4.56
C CYS A 171 19.23 -4.46 5.81
N THR A 172 19.09 -3.15 5.97
CA THR A 172 18.20 -2.57 6.98
C THR A 172 16.83 -2.31 6.36
N ASP A 173 15.83 -3.05 6.81
CA ASP A 173 14.44 -2.85 6.40
C ASP A 173 13.81 -1.72 7.25
N ILE A 174 13.28 -0.69 6.59
CA ILE A 174 12.57 0.43 7.22
C ILE A 174 11.13 0.35 6.76
N ILE A 175 10.19 0.15 7.69
CA ILE A 175 8.76 0.05 7.38
C ILE A 175 8.08 1.30 7.95
N ILE A 176 7.33 2.00 7.09
CA ILE A 176 6.40 3.04 7.50
C ILE A 176 4.99 2.62 7.13
N SER A 177 4.04 2.88 8.03
CA SER A 177 2.64 2.51 7.84
C SER A 177 1.77 3.71 8.18
N PRO A 178 1.79 4.75 7.34
CA PRO A 178 1.03 5.96 7.58
C PRO A 178 -0.47 5.62 7.61
N SER A 179 -1.19 6.20 8.57
CA SER A 179 -2.63 5.99 8.78
C SER A 179 -3.49 7.23 8.49
N PRO A 180 -3.34 7.89 7.32
CA PRO A 180 -4.13 9.05 6.97
C PRO A 180 -5.59 8.67 6.64
N PRO A 181 -6.54 9.61 6.77
CA PRO A 181 -7.92 9.39 6.37
C PRO A 181 -8.01 9.19 4.83
N ILE A 182 -8.67 8.11 4.41
CA ILE A 182 -8.90 7.79 3.00
C ILE A 182 -10.30 8.25 2.60
N ILE A 183 -10.40 8.89 1.44
CA ILE A 183 -11.66 9.36 0.87
C ILE A 183 -11.86 8.75 -0.51
N ARG A 184 -13.06 8.24 -0.75
CA ARG A 184 -13.46 7.72 -2.05
C ARG A 184 -13.96 8.86 -2.92
N ARG A 185 -13.41 8.98 -4.13
CA ARG A 185 -13.95 9.84 -5.17
C ARG A 185 -14.36 8.99 -6.37
N THR A 186 -15.45 9.39 -7.00
CA THR A 186 -15.93 8.75 -8.23
C THR A 186 -16.15 9.82 -9.27
N ILE A 187 -15.77 9.51 -10.51
CA ILE A 187 -15.97 10.37 -11.67
C ILE A 187 -17.36 10.04 -12.21
N LEU A 188 -18.25 11.02 -12.21
CA LEU A 188 -19.56 10.88 -12.85
C LEU A 188 -19.40 10.91 -14.38
N PRO A 189 -20.36 10.37 -15.15
CA PRO A 189 -20.37 10.48 -16.62
C PRO A 189 -20.31 11.93 -17.12
N SER A 190 -20.71 12.89 -16.28
CA SER A 190 -20.61 14.33 -16.56
C SER A 190 -19.19 14.91 -16.41
N GLY A 191 -18.19 14.09 -16.07
CA GLY A 191 -16.82 14.53 -15.76
C GLY A 191 -16.67 15.18 -14.38
N LYS A 192 -17.76 15.31 -13.61
CA LYS A 192 -17.71 15.86 -12.24
C LYS A 192 -17.14 14.82 -11.27
N ILE A 193 -16.16 15.23 -10.47
CA ILE A 193 -15.61 14.43 -9.38
C ILE A 193 -16.49 14.65 -8.15
N VAL A 194 -17.05 13.58 -7.60
CA VAL A 194 -17.88 13.64 -6.39
C VAL A 194 -17.23 12.82 -5.29
N GLU A 195 -17.18 13.38 -4.07
CA GLU A 195 -16.80 12.64 -2.87
C GLU A 195 -17.94 11.71 -2.48
N VAL A 196 -17.66 10.40 -2.48
CA VAL A 196 -18.64 9.37 -2.09
C VAL A 196 -18.41 9.05 -0.63
N THR A 197 -19.07 9.80 0.23
CA THR A 197 -19.09 9.50 1.65
C THR A 197 -20.29 8.62 1.93
N ARG A 198 -20.08 7.31 2.13
CA ARG A 198 -21.14 6.40 2.60
C ARG A 198 -21.39 6.64 4.09
N TYR A 199 -21.94 7.80 4.43
CA TYR A 199 -22.65 7.97 5.69
C TYR A 199 -24.13 7.71 5.42
N PHE A 200 -24.72 6.78 6.18
CA PHE A 200 -26.15 6.79 6.45
C PHE A 200 -26.46 8.19 7.04
N PHE A 201 -27.10 9.05 6.25
CA PHE A 201 -27.59 10.38 6.63
C PHE A 201 -26.57 11.36 7.26
N PHE A 202 -26.02 12.27 6.46
CA PHE A 202 -26.33 13.71 6.49
C PHE A 202 -25.37 14.42 5.52
N TYR A 203 -25.94 15.18 4.58
CA TYR A 203 -25.19 16.06 3.70
C TYR A 203 -24.61 17.22 4.52
N THR A 204 -23.30 17.35 4.54
CA THR A 204 -22.65 18.64 4.77
C THR A 204 -21.59 18.85 3.69
N PHE A 205 -21.96 19.68 2.72
CA PHE A 205 -21.07 20.23 1.71
C PHE A 205 -20.19 21.27 2.40
N LEU A 206 -18.99 20.89 2.85
CA LEU A 206 -17.97 21.86 3.25
C LEU A 206 -16.75 21.72 2.34
N SER A 207 -16.70 22.63 1.36
CA SER A 207 -15.53 22.91 0.54
C SER A 207 -14.40 23.42 1.42
N THR A 208 -13.62 22.48 1.96
CA THR A 208 -12.32 22.78 2.55
C THR A 208 -11.34 21.81 1.93
N PHE A 209 -10.42 22.34 1.12
CA PHE A 209 -9.23 21.66 0.61
C PHE A 209 -8.35 21.27 1.80
N ILE A 210 -8.74 20.20 2.49
CA ILE A 210 -7.93 19.55 3.50
C ILE A 210 -7.18 18.45 2.76
N HIS A 211 -5.87 18.40 2.93
CA HIS A 211 -5.00 17.32 2.48
C HIS A 211 -5.68 15.97 2.75
N LYS A 212 -6.04 15.23 1.71
CA LYS A 212 -6.83 14.00 1.79
C LYS A 212 -6.30 13.01 0.76
N ILE A 213 -6.12 11.74 1.15
CA ILE A 213 -5.84 10.67 0.20
C ILE A 213 -7.11 10.34 -0.56
N ILE A 214 -6.99 10.20 -1.88
CA ILE A 214 -8.11 9.99 -2.78
C ILE A 214 -8.01 8.59 -3.38
N CYS A 215 -9.02 7.76 -3.15
CA CYS A 215 -9.20 6.50 -3.89
C CYS A 215 -10.16 6.69 -5.05
N PHE A 216 -9.77 6.25 -6.24
CA PHE A 216 -10.60 6.10 -7.41
C PHE A 216 -10.94 4.62 -7.62
N ALA A 217 -12.19 4.34 -7.99
CA ALA A 217 -12.52 3.07 -8.63
C ALA A 217 -12.26 3.23 -10.13
N VAL A 218 -11.51 2.28 -10.71
CA VAL A 218 -11.28 2.21 -12.17
C VAL A 218 -12.43 1.46 -12.81
#